data_AF-A0AA41X5A1-F1
#
_entry.id   AF-A0AA41X5A1-F1
#
_cell.length_a   1.000
_cell.length_b   1.000
_cell.length_c   1.000
_cell.angle_alpha   90.00
_cell.angle_beta   90.00
_cell.angle_gamma   90.00
#
_symmetry.space_group_name_H-M   'P 1'
#
loop_
_entity.id
_entity.type
_entity.pdbx_description
1 polymer ?
#
loop_
_entity_poly.entity_id
_entity_poly.type
_entity_poly.pdbx_seq_one_letter_code
_entity_poly.pdbx_strand_id
1 'polypeptide(L)' 'YRCLAIGASTGGPVALQKVLSVLPEGFAYPIFLVQHMPGTFTKAFAERLNQHCHIRIKEAEHGDVVQNGWA' A
#
# COMPACT_ATOMS: atom_id res chain seq x y z
N TYR A 1 15.11 -0.04 12.62
CA TYR A 1 14.50 0.09 11.28
C TYR A 1 13.38 1.11 11.35
N ARG A 2 13.13 1.85 10.27
CA ARG A 2 12.04 2.83 10.16
C ARG A 2 11.07 2.39 9.06
N CYS A 3 9.77 2.50 9.30
CA CYS A 3 8.71 2.17 8.34
C CYS A 3 7.52 3.13 8.51
N LEU A 4 6.64 3.16 7.51
CA LEU A 4 5.33 3.79 7.58
C LEU A 4 4.26 2.70 7.68
N ALA A 5 3.46 2.70 8.75
CA ALA A 5 2.34 1.77 8.90
C ALA A 5 1.02 2.55 8.84
N ILE A 6 0.08 2.10 8.01
CA ILE A 6 -1.22 2.74 7.81
C ILE A 6 -2.33 1.70 8.02
N GLY A 7 -3.27 2.02 8.92
CA GLY A 7 -4.50 1.27 9.13
C GLY A 7 -5.72 2.07 8.69
N ALA A 8 -6.62 1.46 7.92
CA ALA A 8 -7.84 2.11 7.46
C ALA A 8 -9.05 1.14 7.39
N SER A 9 -10.26 1.69 7.37
CA SER A 9 -11.51 0.92 7.28
C SER A 9 -12.52 1.66 6.39
N THR A 10 -13.68 2.08 6.88
CA THR A 10 -14.67 2.84 6.10
C THR A 10 -14.06 4.11 5.49
N GLY A 11 -14.26 4.32 4.19
CA GLY A 11 -13.66 5.44 3.43
C GLY A 11 -12.17 5.29 3.13
N GLY A 12 -11.52 4.26 3.69
CA GLY A 12 -10.09 3.98 3.55
C GLY A 12 -9.62 3.87 2.10
N PRO A 13 -10.28 3.12 1.19
CA PRO A 13 -9.82 2.99 -0.19
C PRO A 13 -9.60 4.33 -0.92
N VAL A 14 -10.51 5.29 -0.73
CA VAL A 14 -10.41 6.63 -1.34
C VAL A 14 -9.32 7.46 -0.67
N ALA A 15 -9.20 7.39 0.66
CA ALA A 15 -8.18 8.11 1.40
C ALA A 15 -6.77 7.61 1.06
N LEU A 16 -6.59 6.29 1.01
CA LEU A 16 -5.32 5.63 0.68
C LEU A 16 -4.85 5.97 -0.72
N GLN A 17 -5.76 5.94 -1.71
CA GLN A 17 -5.41 6.36 -3.07
C GLN A 17 -4.88 7.81 -3.11
N LYS A 18 -5.47 8.74 -2.33
CA LYS A 18 -5.03 10.14 -2.28
C LYS A 18 -3.68 10.32 -1.58
N VAL A 19 -3.45 9.59 -0.50
CA VAL A 19 -2.21 9.71 0.30
C VAL A 19 -1.04 9.03 -0.41
N LEU A 20 -1.26 7.88 -1.05
CA LEU A 20 -0.19 7.09 -1.67
C LEU A 20 0.19 7.61 -3.06
N SER A 21 -0.73 8.22 -3.81
CA SER A 21 -0.46 8.69 -5.18
C SER A 21 0.55 9.84 -5.26
N VAL A 22 0.67 10.62 -4.18
CA VAL A 22 1.62 11.74 -4.09
C VAL A 22 3.02 11.31 -3.62
N LEU A 23 3.19 10.06 -3.19
CA LEU A 23 4.50 9.56 -2.78
C LEU A 23 5.38 9.35 -4.03
N PRO A 24 6.65 9.79 -4.00
CA PRO A 24 7.57 9.58 -5.11
C PRO A 24 8.05 8.11 -5.17
N GLU A 25 8.45 7.65 -6.35
CA GLU A 25 8.98 6.28 -6.57
C GLU A 25 10.13 5.92 -5.60
N GLY A 26 10.96 6.90 -5.25
CA GLY A 26 12.09 6.74 -4.30
C GLY A 26 11.74 6.94 -2.83
N PHE A 27 10.50 6.69 -2.39
CA PHE A 27 10.09 6.88 -0.99
C PHE A 27 11.00 6.09 -0.03
N ALA A 28 11.54 6.77 0.98
CA ALA A 28 12.70 6.30 1.74
C ALA A 28 12.43 5.16 2.74
N TYR A 29 11.18 4.73 2.90
CA TYR A 29 10.78 3.74 3.90
C TYR A 29 9.87 2.68 3.27
N PRO A 30 9.85 1.44 3.80
CA PRO A 30 8.82 0.48 3.45
C PRO A 30 7.48 0.93 4.07
N ILE A 31 6.40 0.61 3.37
CA ILE A 31 5.04 0.93 3.79
C ILE A 31 4.31 -0.37 4.09
N PHE A 32 3.59 -0.41 5.21
CA PHE A 32 2.68 -1.50 5.55
C PHE A 32 1.26 -0.97 5.56
N LEU A 33 0.42 -1.53 4.71
CA LEU A 33 -0.95 -1.10 4.54
C LEU A 33 -1.94 -2.17 5.01
N VAL A 34 -2.77 -1.83 5.99
CA VAL A 34 -3.86 -2.69 6.46
C VAL A 34 -5.19 -1.98 6.22
N GLN A 35 -5.98 -2.52 5.30
CA GLN A 35 -7.33 -2.06 5.02
C GLN A 35 -8.33 -3.12 5.49
N HIS A 36 -9.26 -2.75 6.38
CA HIS A 36 -10.36 -3.63 6.75
C HIS A 36 -11.31 -3.80 5.55
N MET A 37 -11.27 -4.99 4.94
CA MET A 37 -12.12 -5.43 3.84
C MET A 37 -12.05 -6.97 3.71
N PRO A 38 -12.97 -7.62 2.99
CA PRO A 38 -12.88 -9.06 2.76
C PRO A 38 -11.64 -9.39 1.91
N GLY A 39 -10.94 -10.48 2.24
CA GLY A 39 -9.69 -10.88 1.57
C GLY A 39 -9.83 -11.19 0.08
N THR A 40 -11.05 -11.44 -0.41
CA THR A 40 -11.30 -11.58 -1.85
C THR A 40 -11.12 -10.29 -2.65
N PHE A 41 -11.05 -9.13 -1.98
CA PHE A 41 -10.93 -7.82 -2.62
C PHE A 41 -9.54 -7.20 -2.48
N THR A 42 -8.68 -7.69 -1.57
CA THR A 42 -7.41 -7.06 -1.21
C THR A 42 -6.42 -7.05 -2.39
N LYS A 43 -6.34 -8.15 -3.15
CA LYS A 43 -5.55 -8.21 -4.38
C LYS A 43 -5.94 -7.17 -5.42
N ALA A 44 -7.22 -7.11 -5.78
CA ALA A 44 -7.73 -6.14 -6.74
C ALA A 44 -7.54 -4.69 -6.26
N PHE A 45 -7.62 -4.46 -4.96
CA PHE A 45 -7.34 -3.16 -4.36
C PHE A 45 -5.84 -2.79 -4.48
N ALA A 46 -4.93 -3.71 -4.20
CA ALA A 46 -3.49 -3.49 -4.37
C ALA A 46 -3.13 -3.22 -5.84
N GLU A 47 -3.66 -4.01 -6.78
CA GLU A 47 -3.45 -3.81 -8.23
C GLU A 47 -3.93 -2.41 -8.68
N ARG A 48 -5.11 -1.97 -8.22
CA ARG A 48 -5.63 -0.64 -8.51
C ARG A 48 -4.74 0.46 -7.93
N LEU A 49 -4.28 0.33 -6.69
CA LEU A 49 -3.38 1.32 -6.10
C LEU A 49 -2.06 1.39 -6.88
N ASN A 50 -1.50 0.24 -7.27
CA ASN A 50 -0.27 0.16 -8.04
C ASN A 50 -0.37 0.86 -9.41
N GLN A 51 -1.55 0.87 -10.04
CA GLN A 51 -1.79 1.60 -11.29
C GLN A 51 -1.86 3.12 -11.12
N HIS A 52 -2.10 3.62 -9.90
CA HIS A 52 -2.34 5.03 -9.62
C HIS A 52 -1.27 5.70 -8.74
N CYS A 53 -0.24 4.97 -8.33
CA CYS A 53 0.83 5.46 -7.47
C CYS A 53 2.20 5.32 -8.15
N HIS A 54 3.17 6.15 -7.75
CA HIS A 54 4.55 6.06 -8.25
C HIS A 54 5.37 5.02 -7.48
N ILE A 55 5.01 4.76 -6.22
CA ILE A 55 5.54 3.64 -5.44
C ILE A 55 4.98 2.31 -5.95
N ARG A 56 5.70 1.22 -5.70
CA ARG A 56 5.23 -0.13 -6.04
C ARG A 56 4.31 -0.64 -4.95
N ILE A 57 3.20 -1.25 -5.35
CA ILE A 57 2.19 -1.75 -4.41
C ILE A 57 1.82 -3.18 -4.79
N LYS A 58 1.84 -4.10 -3.82
CA LYS A 58 1.35 -5.48 -4.00
C LYS A 58 0.56 -5.96 -2.79
N GLU A 59 -0.26 -6.98 -2.98
CA GLU A 59 -0.77 -7.73 -1.84
C GLU A 59 0.40 -8.48 -1.19
N ALA A 60 0.54 -8.35 0.13
CA ALA A 60 1.65 -8.92 0.87
C ALA A 60 1.58 -10.46 0.88
N GLU A 61 2.71 -11.11 0.62
CA GLU A 61 2.83 -12.56 0.60
C GLU A 61 3.83 -13.02 1.68
N HIS A 62 3.61 -14.23 2.20
CA HIS A 62 4.55 -14.82 3.14
C HIS A 62 5.93 -15.00 2.49
N GLY A 63 6.98 -14.48 3.14
CA GLY A 63 8.35 -14.54 2.64
C GLY A 63 8.78 -13.34 1.79
N ASP A 64 7.91 -12.34 1.61
CA ASP A 64 8.29 -11.10 0.93
C ASP A 64 9.45 -10.38 1.63
N VAL A 65 10.37 -9.85 0.81
CA VAL A 65 11.46 -9.00 1.27
C VAL A 65 10.95 -7.56 1.39
N VAL A 66 11.01 -7.01 2.59
CA VAL A 66 10.59 -5.62 2.87
C VAL A 66 11.60 -4.64 2.25
N GLN A 67 11.12 -3.76 1.37
CA GLN A 67 11.94 -2.83 0.59
C GLN A 67 11.38 -1.39 0.65
N ASN A 68 12.26 -0.39 0.58
CA ASN A 68 11.86 1.00 0.45
C ASN A 68 11.13 1.23 -0.89
N GLY A 69 10.16 2.14 -0.90
CA GLY A 69 9.37 2.44 -2.10
C GLY A 69 8.33 1.36 -2.44
N TRP A 70 8.14 0.37 -1.56
CA TRP A 70 7.08 -0.64 -1.65
C TRP A 70 6.03 -0.45 -0.56
N ALA A 71 4.77 -0.69 -0.93
CA ALA A 71 3.63 -0.85 -0.03
C ALA A 71 2.93 -2.19 -0.22
#